data_AF-A0A4R2H0A4-F1
#
_entry.id   AF-A0A4R2H0A4-F1
#
_cell.length_a   1.000
_cell.length_b   1.000
_cell.length_c   1.000
_cell.angle_alpha   90.00
_cell.angle_beta   90.00
_cell.angle_gamma   90.00
#
_symmetry.space_group_name_H-M   'P 1'
#
loop_
_entity.id
_entity.type
_entity.pdbx_description
1 polymer ?
#
loop_
_entity_poly.entity_id
_entity_poly.type
_entity_poly.pdbx_seq_one_letter_code
_entity_poly.pdbx_strand_id
1 'polypeptide(L)'
;MAVTSYRRRWTLDDRAESVWHSLPVDIPADCPGLLVTLTVPPGEGTVIDIGCEGAAGWRGWSGGARRTFAITPTAATPGYVAGDLEPGTWWVVIGLHRLPLEGAELIVEAVTGPVDAVPGLAEYADATAAIAVPPRPPRRTLPAAPGLKWVAGDFHAHSLHSDGSTPIANLAALGVAAGLDVLAITDHNTVAHHLELPGLSKQFGIGLIPGQEVTTESGHANAFGDIGVIDFRRPASTWVSEVANRGGLLSINHPLGGDCSWRQPLPEHPPLAEVWHSSWLDHRWGGPIAWWQAWGMTSTTPIGGSDWHNPTSITPPGTPTTWIAVDASAEGPDELPLAVLEGLSAGRTAISACYTAPILLRTGNEFVVLDAPNTVLISPDGTRRPIRTSHQTVPAIPGPHILVTHTGQFLSICT
;
A
#
# COMPACT_ATOMS: atom_id res chain seq x y z
N MET A 1 -34.69 -16.16 5.20
CA MET A 1 -34.06 -15.32 4.16
C MET A 1 -34.90 -14.06 4.02
N ALA A 2 -34.29 -12.88 4.12
CA ALA A 2 -34.93 -11.60 3.85
C ALA A 2 -34.13 -10.85 2.77
N VAL A 3 -34.82 -10.06 1.95
CA VAL A 3 -34.22 -9.28 0.87
C VAL A 3 -34.53 -7.81 1.11
N THR A 4 -33.49 -6.99 1.16
CA THR A 4 -33.56 -5.53 1.17
C THR A 4 -33.05 -5.04 -0.19
N SER A 5 -33.88 -4.27 -0.91
CA SER A 5 -33.54 -3.78 -2.25
C SER A 5 -33.66 -2.27 -2.31
N TYR A 6 -32.62 -1.62 -2.84
CA TYR A 6 -32.57 -0.20 -3.12
C TYR A 6 -32.45 0.01 -4.61
N ARG A 7 -33.40 0.74 -5.20
CA ARG A 7 -33.33 1.20 -6.58
C ARG A 7 -33.44 2.71 -6.60
N ARG A 8 -32.36 3.39 -6.98
CA ARG A 8 -32.30 4.87 -6.98
C ARG A 8 -31.43 5.36 -8.13
N ARG A 9 -31.83 6.50 -8.72
CA ARG A 9 -30.95 7.28 -9.60
C ARG A 9 -30.06 8.20 -8.77
N TRP A 10 -28.76 8.10 -8.98
CA TRP A 10 -27.72 8.88 -8.32
C TRP A 10 -27.16 9.92 -9.28
N THR A 11 -27.05 11.17 -8.84
CA THR A 11 -26.65 12.31 -9.66
C THR A 11 -25.33 12.92 -9.19
N LEU A 12 -24.85 13.92 -9.95
CA LEU A 12 -23.71 14.73 -9.52
C LEU A 12 -24.00 15.54 -8.25
N ASP A 13 -25.26 15.87 -7.97
CA ASP A 13 -25.65 16.55 -6.73
C ASP A 13 -25.47 15.60 -5.53
N ASP A 14 -25.89 14.33 -5.66
CA ASP A 14 -25.67 13.33 -4.61
C ASP A 14 -24.18 13.12 -4.34
N ARG A 15 -23.37 13.10 -5.41
CA ARG A 15 -21.91 13.00 -5.31
C ARG A 15 -21.29 14.23 -4.67
N ALA A 16 -21.82 15.43 -4.95
CA ALA A 16 -21.34 16.67 -4.37
C ALA A 16 -21.69 16.79 -2.88
N GLU A 17 -22.82 16.22 -2.46
CA GLU A 17 -23.16 16.08 -1.04
C GLU A 17 -22.19 15.14 -0.32
N SER A 18 -21.94 13.98 -0.91
CA SER A 18 -20.94 13.03 -0.44
C SER A 18 -20.52 12.06 -1.55
N VAL A 19 -19.24 11.69 -1.57
CA VAL A 19 -18.80 10.56 -2.41
C VAL A 19 -19.29 9.24 -1.83
N TRP A 20 -19.45 9.15 -0.52
CA TRP A 20 -19.79 7.93 0.20
C TRP A 20 -21.23 7.98 0.72
N HIS A 21 -22.06 7.00 0.35
CA HIS A 21 -23.44 6.90 0.80
C HIS A 21 -23.68 5.54 1.46
N SER A 22 -24.49 5.52 2.51
CA SER A 22 -24.76 4.32 3.31
C SER A 22 -26.21 3.89 3.17
N LEU A 23 -26.43 2.63 2.82
CA LEU A 23 -27.75 2.02 2.66
C LEU A 23 -27.96 1.00 3.80
N PRO A 24 -28.99 1.15 4.65
CA PRO A 24 -29.17 0.28 5.79
C PRO A 24 -29.56 -1.14 5.39
N VAL A 25 -29.14 -2.13 6.17
CA VAL A 25 -29.58 -3.51 6.02
C VAL A 25 -29.80 -4.07 7.42
N ASP A 26 -31.00 -4.59 7.69
CA ASP A 26 -31.31 -5.21 8.97
C ASP A 26 -30.73 -6.63 9.03
N ILE A 27 -29.83 -6.85 9.99
CA ILE A 27 -29.29 -8.16 10.34
C ILE A 27 -30.12 -8.75 11.48
N PRO A 28 -30.87 -9.84 11.25
CA PRO A 28 -31.62 -10.50 12.30
C PRO A 28 -30.69 -11.22 13.29
N ALA A 29 -31.22 -11.57 14.47
CA ALA A 29 -30.56 -12.49 15.38
C ALA A 29 -30.20 -13.81 14.67
N ASP A 30 -29.03 -14.37 14.98
CA ASP A 30 -28.52 -15.63 14.43
C ASP A 30 -28.46 -15.65 12.88
N CYS A 31 -28.17 -14.51 12.26
CA CYS A 31 -28.07 -14.39 10.80
C CYS A 31 -26.91 -15.25 10.26
N PRO A 32 -27.17 -16.26 9.41
CA PRO A 32 -26.11 -17.17 8.94
C PRO A 32 -25.24 -16.55 7.82
N GLY A 33 -25.63 -15.42 7.24
CA GLY A 33 -24.86 -14.73 6.23
C GLY A 33 -25.57 -13.54 5.60
N LEU A 34 -24.76 -12.71 4.94
CA LEU A 34 -25.17 -11.55 4.16
C LEU A 34 -24.54 -11.68 2.77
N LEU A 35 -25.36 -11.65 1.72
CA LEU A 35 -24.94 -11.56 0.33
C LEU A 35 -25.44 -10.24 -0.24
N VAL A 36 -24.54 -9.43 -0.79
CA VAL A 36 -24.89 -8.13 -1.39
C VAL A 36 -24.46 -8.10 -2.84
N THR A 37 -25.35 -7.63 -3.71
CA THR A 37 -25.09 -7.41 -5.14
C THR A 37 -25.42 -5.98 -5.52
N LEU A 38 -24.46 -5.32 -6.17
CA LEU A 38 -24.60 -4.03 -6.83
C LEU A 38 -24.73 -4.25 -8.34
N THR A 39 -25.90 -3.89 -8.88
CA THR A 39 -26.11 -3.83 -10.33
C THR A 39 -25.97 -2.38 -10.78
N VAL A 40 -25.03 -2.15 -11.70
CA VAL A 40 -24.84 -0.89 -12.42
C VAL A 40 -25.26 -1.13 -13.87
N PRO A 41 -26.32 -0.48 -14.37
CA PRO A 41 -26.70 -0.55 -15.78
C PRO A 41 -25.54 -0.17 -16.69
N PRO A 42 -25.44 -0.79 -17.87
CA PRO A 42 -24.37 -0.48 -18.81
C PRO A 42 -24.42 0.99 -19.23
N GLY A 43 -23.28 1.67 -19.12
CA GLY A 43 -23.10 3.06 -19.49
C GLY A 43 -21.62 3.42 -19.40
N GLU A 44 -21.14 4.27 -20.30
CA GLU A 44 -19.74 4.69 -20.29
C GLU A 44 -19.43 5.56 -19.05
N GLY A 45 -18.23 5.37 -18.48
CA GLY A 45 -17.69 6.26 -17.46
C GLY A 45 -18.27 6.14 -16.04
N THR A 46 -19.19 5.21 -15.78
CA THR A 46 -19.73 4.98 -14.43
C THR A 46 -18.79 4.10 -13.60
N VAL A 47 -18.26 4.62 -12.51
CA VAL A 47 -17.45 3.87 -11.53
C VAL A 47 -18.07 4.02 -10.18
N ILE A 48 -18.59 2.90 -9.66
CA ILE A 48 -19.22 2.81 -8.36
C ILE A 48 -18.45 1.80 -7.53
N ASP A 49 -18.10 2.20 -6.33
CA ASP A 49 -17.47 1.34 -5.35
C ASP A 49 -18.53 0.73 -4.41
N ILE A 50 -18.20 -0.41 -3.80
CA ILE A 50 -19.03 -1.02 -2.78
C ILE A 50 -18.21 -1.55 -1.60
N GLY A 51 -18.74 -1.41 -0.40
CA GLY A 51 -18.23 -2.01 0.83
C GLY A 51 -19.31 -2.19 1.89
N CYS A 52 -18.89 -2.54 3.09
CA CYS A 52 -19.80 -2.86 4.18
C CYS A 52 -19.26 -2.43 5.53
N GLU A 53 -20.13 -1.81 6.32
CA GLU A 53 -19.92 -1.49 7.73
C GLU A 53 -20.95 -2.25 8.56
N GLY A 54 -20.47 -3.12 9.44
CA GLY A 54 -21.28 -3.84 10.40
C GLY A 54 -21.55 -3.02 11.66
N ALA A 55 -22.39 -3.55 12.55
CA ALA A 55 -22.73 -2.84 13.78
C ALA A 55 -21.51 -2.61 14.71
N ALA A 56 -20.50 -3.49 14.62
CA ALA A 56 -19.25 -3.39 15.38
C ALA A 56 -18.13 -2.63 14.65
N GLY A 57 -18.33 -2.23 13.39
CA GLY A 57 -17.34 -1.48 12.60
C GLY A 57 -17.17 -1.98 11.16
N TRP A 58 -16.11 -1.50 10.51
CA TRP A 58 -15.84 -1.78 9.11
C TRP A 58 -15.67 -3.28 8.83
N ARG A 59 -16.35 -3.80 7.81
CA ARG A 59 -16.28 -5.22 7.41
C ARG A 59 -15.52 -5.44 6.12
N GLY A 60 -15.33 -4.43 5.28
CA GLY A 60 -14.52 -4.57 4.07
C GLY A 60 -14.94 -3.67 2.93
N TRP A 61 -14.14 -3.74 1.88
CA TRP A 61 -14.24 -2.88 0.70
C TRP A 61 -13.90 -3.69 -0.54
N SER A 62 -14.71 -3.58 -1.58
CA SER A 62 -14.39 -4.07 -2.92
C SER A 62 -13.79 -2.99 -3.81
N GLY A 63 -13.99 -1.71 -3.47
CA GLY A 63 -13.86 -0.63 -4.45
C GLY A 63 -14.71 -0.93 -5.69
N GLY A 64 -14.18 -0.59 -6.86
CA GLY A 64 -14.75 -0.94 -8.16
C GLY A 64 -14.42 -2.37 -8.62
N ALA A 65 -13.62 -3.13 -7.88
CA ALA A 65 -13.10 -4.43 -8.32
C ALA A 65 -14.17 -5.53 -8.36
N ARG A 66 -15.21 -5.43 -7.52
CA ARG A 66 -16.29 -6.43 -7.43
C ARG A 66 -17.65 -5.78 -7.32
N ARG A 67 -18.66 -6.48 -7.84
CA ARG A 67 -20.08 -6.10 -7.76
C ARG A 67 -20.86 -6.89 -6.73
N THR A 68 -20.32 -8.03 -6.28
CA THR A 68 -20.99 -8.91 -5.32
C THR A 68 -19.98 -9.32 -4.25
N PHE A 69 -20.43 -9.33 -3.00
CA PHE A 69 -19.66 -9.86 -1.87
C PHE A 69 -20.59 -10.63 -0.93
N ALA A 70 -20.01 -11.55 -0.17
CA ALA A 70 -20.70 -12.20 0.93
C ALA A 70 -19.86 -12.21 2.21
N ILE A 71 -20.55 -12.19 3.35
CA ILE A 71 -19.97 -12.32 4.69
C ILE A 71 -20.79 -13.37 5.44
N THR A 72 -20.11 -14.36 6.00
CA THR A 72 -20.68 -15.38 6.90
C THR A 72 -19.84 -15.44 8.18
N PRO A 73 -20.30 -16.16 9.22
CA PRO A 73 -19.52 -16.34 10.45
C PRO A 73 -18.13 -16.96 10.21
N THR A 74 -17.95 -17.75 9.14
CA THR A 74 -16.73 -18.53 8.91
C THR A 74 -15.99 -18.18 7.63
N ALA A 75 -16.58 -17.39 6.73
CA ALA A 75 -16.01 -17.08 5.43
C ALA A 75 -16.51 -15.73 4.90
N ALA A 76 -15.70 -15.07 4.08
CA ALA A 76 -16.08 -13.84 3.40
C ALA A 76 -15.37 -13.72 2.05
N THR A 77 -15.94 -12.93 1.14
CA THR A 77 -15.30 -12.59 -0.13
C THR A 77 -13.96 -11.90 0.13
N PRO A 78 -12.88 -12.18 -0.64
CA PRO A 78 -11.62 -11.45 -0.51
C PRO A 78 -11.82 -9.93 -0.50
N GLY A 79 -11.21 -9.26 0.47
CA GLY A 79 -11.45 -7.85 0.80
C GLY A 79 -12.42 -7.60 1.96
N TYR A 80 -13.07 -8.65 2.48
CA TYR A 80 -14.00 -8.59 3.61
C TYR A 80 -13.59 -9.51 4.77
N VAL A 81 -13.94 -9.09 5.98
CA VAL A 81 -13.68 -9.80 7.24
C VAL A 81 -14.87 -10.71 7.55
N ALA A 82 -14.60 -12.01 7.66
CA ALA A 82 -15.54 -13.00 8.17
C ALA A 82 -15.74 -12.86 9.69
N GLY A 83 -16.82 -13.43 10.22
CA GLY A 83 -17.12 -13.41 11.64
C GLY A 83 -18.60 -13.16 11.88
N ASP A 84 -19.04 -13.31 13.13
CA ASP A 84 -20.45 -13.19 13.51
C ASP A 84 -21.10 -11.94 12.94
N LEU A 85 -22.34 -12.10 12.49
CA LEU A 85 -23.14 -11.01 11.96
C LEU A 85 -23.91 -10.41 13.13
N GLU A 86 -23.39 -9.32 13.71
CA GLU A 86 -24.00 -8.71 14.89
C GLU A 86 -25.42 -8.22 14.57
N PRO A 87 -26.44 -8.61 15.36
CA PRO A 87 -27.82 -8.21 15.10
C PRO A 87 -27.98 -6.68 15.17
N GLY A 88 -28.76 -6.13 14.25
CA GLY A 88 -29.00 -4.68 14.14
C GLY A 88 -28.81 -4.16 12.73
N THR A 89 -28.69 -2.84 12.60
CA THR A 89 -28.51 -2.19 11.30
C THR A 89 -27.05 -2.22 10.89
N TRP A 90 -26.78 -2.90 9.78
CA TRP A 90 -25.54 -2.79 9.03
C TRP A 90 -25.72 -1.80 7.88
N TRP A 91 -24.62 -1.41 7.24
CA TRP A 91 -24.64 -0.44 6.14
C TRP A 91 -23.87 -1.00 4.96
N VAL A 92 -24.54 -1.07 3.80
CA VAL A 92 -23.86 -1.19 2.51
C VAL A 92 -23.41 0.21 2.12
N VAL A 93 -22.10 0.39 1.99
CA VAL A 93 -21.51 1.66 1.62
C VAL A 93 -21.24 1.67 0.14
N ILE A 94 -21.75 2.66 -0.58
CA ILE A 94 -21.50 2.88 -1.99
C ILE A 94 -20.60 4.11 -2.19
N GLY A 95 -19.65 4.02 -3.11
CA GLY A 95 -18.80 5.13 -3.51
C GLY A 95 -19.15 5.63 -4.90
N LEU A 96 -19.57 6.89 -5.03
CA LEU A 96 -19.90 7.54 -6.29
C LEU A 96 -18.64 8.10 -6.97
N HIS A 97 -17.66 7.23 -7.24
CA HIS A 97 -16.34 7.66 -7.72
C HIS A 97 -16.43 8.45 -9.04
N ARG A 98 -17.14 7.89 -10.04
CA ARG A 98 -17.47 8.60 -11.30
C ARG A 98 -18.91 8.35 -11.72
N LEU A 99 -19.61 9.41 -12.10
CA LEU A 99 -20.98 9.39 -12.60
C LEU A 99 -21.07 10.14 -13.94
N PRO A 100 -21.92 9.69 -14.88
CA PRO A 100 -22.25 10.44 -16.08
C PRO A 100 -23.10 11.66 -15.75
N LEU A 101 -23.18 12.64 -16.67
CA LEU A 101 -23.88 13.92 -16.44
C LEU A 101 -25.36 13.71 -16.09
N GLU A 102 -26.01 12.75 -16.73
CA GLU A 102 -27.40 12.40 -16.49
C GLU A 102 -27.61 11.60 -15.19
N GLY A 103 -26.54 11.18 -14.51
CA GLY A 103 -26.58 10.28 -13.36
C GLY A 103 -26.81 8.81 -13.74
N ALA A 104 -26.64 7.91 -12.79
CA ALA A 104 -26.78 6.47 -12.97
C ALA A 104 -27.88 5.88 -12.07
N GLU A 105 -28.74 5.02 -12.62
CA GLU A 105 -29.63 4.19 -11.78
C GLU A 105 -28.82 3.05 -11.19
N LEU A 106 -28.80 2.88 -9.87
CA LEU A 106 -28.12 1.79 -9.20
C LEU A 106 -29.16 0.90 -8.52
N ILE A 107 -28.91 -0.41 -8.53
CA ILE A 107 -29.70 -1.38 -7.78
C ILE A 107 -28.76 -2.08 -6.79
N VAL A 108 -29.07 -2.00 -5.51
CA VAL A 108 -28.36 -2.73 -4.44
C VAL A 108 -29.34 -3.71 -3.81
N GLU A 109 -29.01 -5.00 -3.87
CA GLU A 109 -29.78 -6.07 -3.26
C GLU A 109 -28.94 -6.72 -2.17
N ALA A 110 -29.43 -6.66 -0.93
CA ALA A 110 -28.85 -7.30 0.23
C ALA A 110 -29.76 -8.44 0.70
N VAL A 111 -29.24 -9.66 0.72
CA VAL A 111 -29.94 -10.87 1.13
C VAL A 111 -29.34 -11.36 2.44
N THR A 112 -30.14 -11.40 3.50
CA THR A 112 -29.76 -12.01 4.78
C THR A 112 -30.30 -13.44 4.86
N GLY A 113 -29.42 -14.39 5.16
CA GLY A 113 -29.74 -15.81 5.19
C GLY A 113 -28.58 -16.69 4.74
N PRO A 114 -28.81 -18.00 4.54
CA PRO A 114 -27.74 -18.92 4.15
C PRO A 114 -27.09 -18.49 2.84
N VAL A 115 -25.77 -18.50 2.80
CA VAL A 115 -24.97 -18.22 1.61
C VAL A 115 -24.34 -19.53 1.15
N ASP A 116 -24.81 -20.07 0.03
CA ASP A 116 -24.33 -21.35 -0.50
C ASP A 116 -22.88 -21.28 -1.02
N ALA A 117 -22.51 -20.15 -1.62
CA ALA A 117 -21.19 -19.91 -2.17
C ALA A 117 -20.74 -18.47 -1.90
N VAL A 118 -19.55 -18.32 -1.34
CA VAL A 118 -18.91 -17.02 -1.12
C VAL A 118 -18.18 -16.60 -2.40
N PRO A 119 -18.56 -15.48 -3.05
CA PRO A 119 -17.97 -15.07 -4.32
C PRO A 119 -16.45 -14.93 -4.25
N GLY A 120 -15.75 -15.55 -5.20
CA GLY A 120 -14.29 -15.44 -5.39
C GLY A 120 -13.43 -16.22 -4.38
N LEU A 121 -14.03 -16.83 -3.35
CA LEU A 121 -13.26 -17.47 -2.28
C LEU A 121 -12.59 -18.77 -2.73
N ALA A 122 -13.30 -19.61 -3.50
CA ALA A 122 -12.76 -20.86 -4.00
C ALA A 122 -11.61 -20.60 -4.99
N GLU A 123 -11.81 -19.65 -5.91
CA GLU A 123 -10.80 -19.24 -6.88
C GLU A 123 -9.56 -18.65 -6.20
N TYR A 124 -9.75 -17.86 -5.14
CA TYR A 124 -8.64 -17.33 -4.34
C TYR A 124 -7.86 -18.44 -3.64
N ALA A 125 -8.55 -19.41 -3.04
CA ALA A 125 -7.92 -20.55 -2.37
C ALA A 125 -7.14 -21.43 -3.37
N ASP A 126 -7.72 -21.75 -4.52
CA ASP A 126 -7.07 -22.52 -5.58
C ASP A 126 -5.84 -21.78 -6.13
N ALA A 127 -5.98 -20.49 -6.40
CA ALA A 127 -4.87 -19.65 -6.86
C ALA A 127 -3.74 -19.60 -5.83
N THR A 128 -4.06 -19.49 -4.54
CA THR A 128 -3.09 -19.48 -3.44
C THR A 128 -2.35 -20.81 -3.33
N ALA A 129 -3.08 -21.93 -3.36
CA ALA A 129 -2.52 -23.27 -3.26
C ALA A 129 -1.61 -23.64 -4.44
N ALA A 130 -1.81 -23.02 -5.60
CA ALA A 130 -1.00 -23.24 -6.79
C ALA A 130 0.40 -22.57 -6.73
N ILE A 131 0.63 -21.64 -5.79
CA ILE A 131 1.90 -20.89 -5.72
C ILE A 131 2.94 -21.65 -4.90
N ALA A 132 4.05 -22.00 -5.55
CA ALA A 132 5.23 -22.55 -4.89
C ALA A 132 6.19 -21.45 -4.44
N VAL A 133 7.01 -21.75 -3.43
CA VAL A 133 8.10 -20.86 -2.99
C VAL A 133 9.20 -20.85 -4.07
N PRO A 134 9.50 -19.71 -4.71
CA PRO A 134 10.52 -19.65 -5.73
C PRO A 134 11.93 -19.64 -5.11
N PRO A 135 12.99 -19.91 -5.89
CA PRO A 135 14.35 -19.71 -5.42
C PRO A 135 14.61 -18.23 -5.16
N ARG A 136 15.31 -17.94 -4.06
CA ARG A 136 15.75 -16.60 -3.70
C ARG A 136 17.11 -16.29 -4.36
N PRO A 137 17.32 -15.11 -4.97
CA PRO A 137 18.64 -14.72 -5.46
C PRO A 137 19.65 -14.53 -4.30
N PRO A 138 20.97 -14.57 -4.58
CA PRO A 138 21.97 -14.29 -3.56
C PRO A 138 21.76 -12.93 -2.89
N ARG A 139 21.80 -12.90 -1.55
CA ARG A 139 21.64 -11.66 -0.78
C ARG A 139 22.79 -10.68 -1.07
N ARG A 140 22.47 -9.41 -1.31
CA ARG A 140 23.47 -8.33 -1.34
C ARG A 140 24.01 -8.10 0.07
N THR A 141 25.32 -8.27 0.25
CA THR A 141 26.00 -7.89 1.50
C THR A 141 26.37 -6.41 1.41
N LEU A 142 25.68 -5.57 2.18
CA LEU A 142 25.84 -4.12 2.15
C LEU A 142 26.52 -3.62 3.45
N PRO A 143 27.44 -2.64 3.37
CA PRO A 143 28.07 -2.06 4.55
C PRO A 143 27.05 -1.28 5.37
N ALA A 144 27.04 -1.52 6.68
CA ALA A 144 26.16 -0.89 7.64
C ALA A 144 26.94 -0.43 8.87
N ALA A 145 26.36 0.48 9.65
CA ALA A 145 26.93 0.88 10.94
C ALA A 145 26.96 -0.33 11.92
N PRO A 146 27.84 -0.35 12.92
CA PRO A 146 27.88 -1.42 13.92
C PRO A 146 26.51 -1.69 14.55
N GLY A 147 26.13 -2.96 14.61
CA GLY A 147 24.83 -3.40 15.15
C GLY A 147 23.65 -3.29 14.19
N LEU A 148 23.85 -2.79 12.96
CA LEU A 148 22.81 -2.71 11.94
C LEU A 148 23.11 -3.60 10.73
N LYS A 149 22.06 -3.92 9.97
CA LYS A 149 22.14 -4.51 8.63
C LYS A 149 21.12 -3.86 7.70
N TRP A 150 21.41 -3.82 6.41
CA TRP A 150 20.45 -3.37 5.40
C TRP A 150 19.59 -4.54 4.91
N VAL A 151 18.28 -4.31 4.86
CA VAL A 151 17.30 -5.25 4.29
C VAL A 151 16.54 -4.59 3.15
N ALA A 152 16.17 -5.37 2.14
CA ALA A 152 15.45 -4.87 0.96
C ALA A 152 13.94 -4.99 1.13
N GLY A 153 13.22 -3.95 0.75
CA GLY A 153 11.76 -3.90 0.83
C GLY A 153 11.09 -3.17 -0.32
N ASP A 154 9.80 -3.45 -0.44
CA ASP A 154 8.84 -2.73 -1.27
C ASP A 154 7.62 -2.43 -0.40
N PHE A 155 7.15 -1.18 -0.46
CA PHE A 155 6.18 -0.62 0.49
C PHE A 155 4.83 -0.31 -0.13
N HIS A 156 4.56 -0.82 -1.33
CA HIS A 156 3.31 -0.57 -2.03
C HIS A 156 2.97 -1.72 -3.00
N ALA A 157 1.99 -2.56 -2.65
CA ALA A 157 1.51 -3.64 -3.51
C ALA A 157 0.10 -4.11 -3.13
N HIS A 158 -0.65 -4.56 -4.13
CA HIS A 158 -2.08 -4.90 -4.03
C HIS A 158 -2.34 -6.34 -4.42
N SER A 159 -3.31 -6.95 -3.73
CA SER A 159 -3.70 -8.35 -3.90
C SER A 159 -5.13 -8.46 -4.40
N LEU A 160 -5.63 -9.69 -4.49
CA LEU A 160 -7.06 -9.93 -4.72
C LEU A 160 -7.94 -9.44 -3.56
N HIS A 161 -7.43 -8.88 -2.46
CA HIS A 161 -8.29 -8.28 -1.44
C HIS A 161 -8.78 -6.88 -1.84
N SER A 162 -8.11 -6.15 -2.73
CA SER A 162 -8.66 -4.98 -3.43
C SER A 162 -8.79 -5.26 -4.94
N ASP A 163 -7.98 -4.58 -5.74
CA ASP A 163 -7.99 -4.47 -7.19
C ASP A 163 -6.74 -5.08 -7.85
N GLY A 164 -5.85 -5.68 -7.04
CA GLY A 164 -4.80 -6.55 -7.54
C GLY A 164 -5.39 -7.81 -8.20
N SER A 165 -4.61 -8.46 -9.07
CA SER A 165 -5.07 -9.60 -9.87
C SER A 165 -4.53 -10.95 -9.39
N THR A 166 -3.81 -11.00 -8.26
CA THR A 166 -3.20 -12.23 -7.76
C THR A 166 -3.31 -12.36 -6.24
N PRO A 167 -3.31 -13.58 -5.67
CA PRO A 167 -3.35 -13.77 -4.23
C PRO A 167 -2.06 -13.28 -3.54
N ILE A 168 -2.11 -13.08 -2.24
CA ILE A 168 -0.96 -12.63 -1.43
C ILE A 168 0.22 -13.60 -1.56
N ALA A 169 -0.02 -14.90 -1.69
CA ALA A 169 1.02 -15.89 -1.94
C ALA A 169 1.85 -15.59 -3.20
N ASN A 170 1.21 -15.06 -4.26
CA ASN A 170 1.90 -14.67 -5.48
C ASN A 170 2.76 -13.42 -5.26
N LEU A 171 2.27 -12.43 -4.51
CA LEU A 171 3.07 -11.26 -4.10
C LEU A 171 4.30 -11.68 -3.28
N ALA A 172 4.11 -12.58 -2.31
CA ALA A 172 5.21 -13.13 -1.52
C ALA A 172 6.24 -13.84 -2.41
N ALA A 173 5.79 -14.66 -3.37
CA ALA A 173 6.67 -15.31 -4.33
C ALA A 173 7.45 -14.30 -5.20
N LEU A 174 6.77 -13.26 -5.72
CA LEU A 174 7.41 -12.21 -6.51
C LEU A 174 8.47 -11.46 -5.67
N GLY A 175 8.16 -11.12 -4.42
CA GLY A 175 9.11 -10.49 -3.50
C GLY A 175 10.33 -11.36 -3.22
N VAL A 176 10.14 -12.66 -2.96
CA VAL A 176 11.24 -13.62 -2.77
C VAL A 176 12.11 -13.71 -4.02
N ALA A 177 11.51 -13.83 -5.19
CA ALA A 177 12.22 -13.90 -6.48
C ALA A 177 12.97 -12.60 -6.80
N ALA A 178 12.44 -11.45 -6.38
CA ALA A 178 13.10 -10.14 -6.49
C ALA A 178 14.23 -9.93 -5.46
N GLY A 179 14.37 -10.82 -4.48
CA GLY A 179 15.39 -10.73 -3.44
C GLY A 179 14.99 -9.91 -2.21
N LEU A 180 13.72 -9.51 -2.10
CA LEU A 180 13.20 -8.70 -1.01
C LEU A 180 13.15 -9.49 0.31
N ASP A 181 13.55 -8.83 1.39
CA ASP A 181 13.42 -9.32 2.75
C ASP A 181 12.02 -9.06 3.31
N VAL A 182 11.40 -7.96 2.90
CA VAL A 182 10.04 -7.58 3.28
C VAL A 182 9.21 -7.07 2.11
N LEU A 183 7.90 -7.19 2.21
CA LEU A 183 6.94 -6.62 1.26
C LEU A 183 5.70 -6.13 2.01
N ALA A 184 5.33 -4.86 1.87
CA ALA A 184 4.07 -4.37 2.41
C ALA A 184 2.91 -4.78 1.50
N ILE A 185 1.83 -5.28 2.10
CA ILE A 185 0.59 -5.61 1.39
C ILE A 185 -0.45 -4.57 1.81
N THR A 186 -0.84 -3.73 0.86
CA THR A 186 -1.50 -2.43 1.11
C THR A 186 -2.82 -2.31 0.37
N ASP A 187 -3.64 -3.38 0.35
CA ASP A 187 -4.93 -3.38 -0.33
C ASP A 187 -5.81 -2.17 0.08
N HIS A 188 -6.55 -1.63 -0.89
CA HIS A 188 -7.32 -0.39 -0.75
C HIS A 188 -8.46 -0.51 0.28
N ASN A 189 -8.46 0.39 1.26
CA ASN A 189 -9.56 0.61 2.22
C ASN A 189 -10.07 -0.64 2.95
N THR A 190 -9.22 -1.67 3.06
CA THR A 190 -9.50 -2.91 3.79
C THR A 190 -8.26 -3.39 4.54
N VAL A 191 -8.50 -4.17 5.58
CA VAL A 191 -7.45 -4.89 6.34
C VAL A 191 -7.73 -6.40 6.37
N ALA A 192 -8.68 -6.87 5.56
CA ALA A 192 -9.11 -8.27 5.57
C ALA A 192 -7.97 -9.26 5.29
N HIS A 193 -6.97 -8.83 4.50
CA HIS A 193 -5.77 -9.62 4.17
C HIS A 193 -4.82 -9.83 5.35
N HIS A 194 -4.91 -9.01 6.41
CA HIS A 194 -3.95 -9.04 7.53
C HIS A 194 -3.90 -10.41 8.22
N LEU A 195 -5.04 -11.10 8.30
CA LEU A 195 -5.17 -12.43 8.92
C LEU A 195 -4.31 -13.51 8.24
N GLU A 196 -4.00 -13.36 6.96
CA GLU A 196 -3.24 -14.34 6.17
C GLU A 196 -1.72 -14.10 6.22
N LEU A 197 -1.31 -12.88 6.55
CA LEU A 197 0.08 -12.45 6.44
C LEU A 197 1.04 -13.28 7.29
N PRO A 198 0.77 -13.64 8.56
CA PRO A 198 1.72 -14.42 9.36
C PRO A 198 1.98 -15.81 8.76
N GLY A 199 0.92 -16.49 8.28
CA GLY A 199 1.03 -17.82 7.69
C GLY A 199 1.85 -17.81 6.40
N LEU A 200 1.54 -16.86 5.51
CA LEU A 200 2.24 -16.71 4.24
C LEU A 200 3.68 -16.20 4.42
N SER A 201 3.93 -15.30 5.38
CA SER A 201 5.29 -14.82 5.70
C SER A 201 6.20 -15.99 6.07
N LYS A 202 5.73 -16.86 6.96
CA LYS A 202 6.46 -18.07 7.37
C LYS A 202 6.62 -19.06 6.23
N GLN A 203 5.58 -19.28 5.43
CA GLN A 203 5.62 -20.22 4.30
C GLN A 203 6.65 -19.80 3.24
N PHE A 204 6.69 -18.51 2.88
CA PHE A 204 7.53 -18.00 1.81
C PHE A 204 8.91 -17.50 2.30
N GLY A 205 9.10 -17.34 3.61
CA GLY A 205 10.37 -16.85 4.16
C GLY A 205 10.66 -15.39 3.77
N ILE A 206 9.62 -14.55 3.79
CA ILE A 206 9.66 -13.10 3.55
C ILE A 206 8.77 -12.42 4.60
N GLY A 207 9.19 -11.27 5.14
CA GLY A 207 8.36 -10.54 6.10
C GLY A 207 7.26 -9.76 5.38
N LEU A 208 6.00 -10.17 5.51
CA LEU A 208 4.88 -9.41 4.96
C LEU A 208 4.45 -8.34 5.97
N ILE A 209 4.52 -7.08 5.57
CA ILE A 209 4.15 -5.94 6.42
C ILE A 209 2.66 -5.66 6.24
N PRO A 210 1.84 -5.70 7.30
CA PRO A 210 0.45 -5.29 7.23
C PRO A 210 0.37 -3.81 6.88
N GLY A 211 -0.51 -3.47 5.94
CA GLY A 211 -0.85 -2.10 5.62
C GLY A 211 -2.24 -1.99 5.03
N GLN A 212 -2.75 -0.77 4.99
CA GLN A 212 -3.94 -0.38 4.26
C GLN A 212 -3.54 0.81 3.38
N GLU A 213 -3.84 0.77 2.08
CA GLU A 213 -3.87 2.01 1.31
C GLU A 213 -5.20 2.72 1.57
N VAL A 214 -5.13 3.88 2.21
CA VAL A 214 -6.24 4.79 2.42
C VAL A 214 -6.44 5.56 1.11
N THR A 215 -7.50 5.21 0.40
CA THR A 215 -7.71 5.59 -1.00
C THR A 215 -8.88 6.54 -1.15
N THR A 216 -8.61 7.71 -1.71
CA THR A 216 -9.62 8.70 -2.10
C THR A 216 -9.27 9.30 -3.46
N GLU A 217 -10.24 9.93 -4.13
CA GLU A 217 -9.99 10.67 -5.38
C GLU A 217 -8.88 11.72 -5.26
N SER A 218 -8.71 12.32 -4.07
CA SER A 218 -7.84 13.47 -3.86
C SER A 218 -6.47 13.12 -3.30
N GLY A 219 -6.11 11.84 -3.25
CA GLY A 219 -4.82 11.37 -2.76
C GLY A 219 -4.92 10.05 -2.04
N HIS A 220 -3.81 9.32 -2.07
CA HIS A 220 -3.67 8.03 -1.40
C HIS A 220 -2.57 8.09 -0.34
N ALA A 221 -2.71 7.25 0.69
CA ALA A 221 -1.68 7.09 1.70
C ALA A 221 -1.67 5.67 2.27
N ASN A 222 -0.48 5.08 2.44
CA ASN A 222 -0.35 3.81 3.14
C ASN A 222 -0.27 4.03 4.65
N ALA A 223 -1.17 3.38 5.39
CA ALA A 223 -1.12 3.22 6.83
C ALA A 223 -0.49 1.86 7.15
N PHE A 224 0.75 1.85 7.61
CA PHE A 224 1.50 0.63 7.91
C PHE A 224 1.34 0.20 9.38
N GLY A 225 1.26 -1.11 9.57
CA GLY A 225 1.07 -1.78 10.87
C GLY A 225 -0.24 -2.55 10.94
N ASP A 226 -0.31 -3.52 11.85
CA ASP A 226 -1.56 -4.18 12.24
C ASP A 226 -2.29 -3.28 13.26
N ILE A 227 -2.82 -2.17 12.75
CA ILE A 227 -3.41 -1.07 13.54
C ILE A 227 -4.92 -0.91 13.31
N GLY A 228 -5.54 -1.92 12.68
CA GLY A 228 -6.92 -1.88 12.23
C GLY A 228 -7.16 -0.87 11.11
N VAL A 229 -8.43 -0.71 10.76
CA VAL A 229 -8.85 0.16 9.65
C VAL A 229 -8.66 1.64 10.01
N ILE A 230 -8.14 2.39 9.06
CA ILE A 230 -8.19 3.86 9.03
C ILE A 230 -9.35 4.28 8.13
N ASP A 231 -10.31 5.02 8.68
CA ASP A 231 -11.51 5.39 7.94
C ASP A 231 -11.21 6.47 6.88
N PHE A 232 -11.09 6.04 5.63
CA PHE A 232 -10.85 6.86 4.43
C PHE A 232 -11.94 7.90 4.15
N ARG A 233 -13.10 7.80 4.81
CA ARG A 233 -14.20 8.77 4.69
C ARG A 233 -13.97 10.00 5.57
N ARG A 234 -13.05 9.91 6.54
CA ARG A 234 -12.65 11.00 7.43
C ARG A 234 -11.62 11.92 6.74
N PRO A 235 -11.47 13.18 7.18
CA PRO A 235 -10.44 14.08 6.63
C PRO A 235 -9.03 13.52 6.82
N ALA A 236 -8.12 13.70 5.85
CA ALA A 236 -6.78 13.14 5.89
C ALA A 236 -5.94 13.51 7.13
N SER A 237 -6.17 14.68 7.71
CA SER A 237 -5.52 15.09 8.97
C SER A 237 -5.82 14.13 10.14
N THR A 238 -7.00 13.49 10.13
CA THR A 238 -7.36 12.49 11.14
C THR A 238 -6.56 11.21 10.96
N TRP A 239 -6.25 10.80 9.72
CA TRP A 239 -5.44 9.62 9.44
C TRP A 239 -4.03 9.76 10.02
N VAL A 240 -3.40 10.93 9.86
CA VAL A 240 -2.06 11.21 10.40
C VAL A 240 -2.01 10.95 11.90
N SER A 241 -2.95 11.54 12.63
CA SER A 241 -3.01 11.40 14.10
C SER A 241 -3.46 10.01 14.55
N GLU A 242 -4.42 9.39 13.87
CA GLU A 242 -4.95 8.07 14.21
C GLU A 242 -3.92 6.96 14.01
N VAL A 243 -3.20 6.97 12.89
CA VAL A 243 -2.12 6.02 12.61
C VAL A 243 -1.01 6.13 13.65
N ALA A 244 -0.56 7.35 13.95
CA ALA A 244 0.47 7.59 14.95
C ALA A 244 0.03 7.12 16.35
N ASN A 245 -1.21 7.43 16.76
CA ASN A 245 -1.75 7.03 18.07
C ASN A 245 -1.86 5.50 18.24
N ARG A 246 -1.98 4.76 17.14
CA ARG A 246 -2.03 3.29 17.14
C ARG A 246 -0.67 2.64 16.92
N GLY A 247 0.41 3.44 16.86
CA GLY A 247 1.78 2.94 16.71
C GLY A 247 2.16 2.55 15.27
N GLY A 248 1.37 2.97 14.27
CA GLY A 248 1.70 2.77 12.86
C GLY A 248 2.46 3.94 12.25
N LEU A 249 2.76 3.82 10.96
CA LEU A 249 3.39 4.88 10.16
C LEU A 249 2.54 5.19 8.94
N LEU A 250 2.23 6.47 8.72
CA LEU A 250 1.53 6.91 7.52
C LEU A 250 2.54 7.39 6.47
N SER A 251 2.36 6.95 5.23
CA SER A 251 3.09 7.41 4.05
C SER A 251 2.17 8.03 3.04
N ILE A 252 2.49 9.23 2.54
CA ILE A 252 1.83 9.74 1.33
C ILE A 252 2.30 8.95 0.12
N ASN A 253 1.38 8.35 -0.63
CA ASN A 253 1.72 7.56 -1.80
C ASN A 253 1.77 8.46 -3.04
N HIS A 254 2.68 8.13 -3.96
CA HIS A 254 2.84 8.74 -5.29
C HIS A 254 2.22 10.15 -5.42
N PRO A 255 2.77 11.18 -4.74
CA PRO A 255 2.10 12.48 -4.61
C PRO A 255 1.93 13.23 -5.94
N LEU A 256 2.63 12.78 -6.99
CA LEU A 256 2.54 13.27 -8.37
C LEU A 256 1.90 12.25 -9.34
N GLY A 257 1.22 11.23 -8.81
CA GLY A 257 0.63 10.10 -9.54
C GLY A 257 -0.66 10.42 -10.30
N GLY A 258 -0.66 11.45 -11.15
CA GLY A 258 -1.79 11.75 -12.03
C GLY A 258 -3.06 12.18 -11.28
N ASP A 259 -4.19 11.55 -11.58
CA ASP A 259 -5.48 11.82 -10.91
C ASP A 259 -5.48 11.45 -9.42
N CYS A 260 -4.65 10.48 -9.03
CA CYS A 260 -4.41 10.06 -7.64
C CYS A 260 -3.39 10.94 -6.90
N SER A 261 -2.91 12.03 -7.50
CA SER A 261 -1.96 12.96 -6.87
C SER A 261 -2.50 13.48 -5.54
N TRP A 262 -1.60 13.64 -4.56
CA TRP A 262 -1.97 14.14 -3.24
C TRP A 262 -2.40 15.62 -3.32
N ARG A 263 -3.66 15.88 -2.97
CA ARG A 263 -4.31 17.20 -3.01
C ARG A 263 -5.04 17.55 -1.72
N GLN A 264 -4.82 16.77 -0.66
CA GLN A 264 -5.47 16.99 0.63
C GLN A 264 -4.60 17.87 1.54
N PRO A 265 -5.17 18.93 2.15
CA PRO A 265 -4.42 19.76 3.08
C PRO A 265 -4.14 18.98 4.37
N LEU A 266 -2.92 19.12 4.88
CA LEU A 266 -2.50 18.53 6.14
C LEU A 266 -1.93 19.61 7.07
N PRO A 267 -2.31 19.62 8.35
CA PRO A 267 -1.71 20.53 9.33
C PRO A 267 -0.28 20.08 9.72
N GLU A 268 0.00 18.79 9.59
CA GLU A 268 1.29 18.17 9.88
C GLU A 268 1.58 17.11 8.82
N HIS A 269 2.84 17.04 8.38
CA HIS A 269 3.26 16.09 7.37
C HIS A 269 3.51 14.71 7.98
N PRO A 270 3.07 13.62 7.31
CA PRO A 270 3.34 12.27 7.78
C PRO A 270 4.85 11.99 7.83
N PRO A 271 5.28 11.00 8.64
CA PRO A 271 6.69 10.67 8.78
C PRO A 271 7.29 10.09 7.50
N LEU A 272 6.47 9.55 6.59
CA LEU A 272 6.91 8.90 5.36
C LEU A 272 6.25 9.53 4.11
N ALA A 273 6.95 9.46 2.98
CA ALA A 273 6.35 9.67 1.66
C ALA A 273 7.03 8.81 0.60
N GLU A 274 6.24 8.31 -0.34
CA GLU A 274 6.69 7.58 -1.51
C GLU A 274 7.28 8.56 -2.55
N VAL A 275 8.54 8.93 -2.31
CA VAL A 275 9.28 9.85 -3.18
C VAL A 275 9.71 9.17 -4.48
N TRP A 276 9.92 7.85 -4.43
CA TRP A 276 10.21 7.06 -5.62
C TRP A 276 9.08 6.06 -5.88
N HIS A 277 8.28 6.33 -6.90
CA HIS A 277 7.18 5.46 -7.30
C HIS A 277 7.45 4.85 -8.68
N SER A 278 6.84 3.70 -8.97
CA SER A 278 6.98 3.01 -10.27
C SER A 278 6.56 3.86 -11.48
N SER A 279 5.66 4.83 -11.28
CA SER A 279 5.25 5.78 -12.33
C SER A 279 6.28 6.88 -12.63
N TRP A 280 7.41 6.95 -11.91
CA TRP A 280 8.51 7.85 -12.24
C TRP A 280 9.33 7.32 -13.44
N LEU A 281 8.73 7.29 -14.63
CA LEU A 281 9.28 6.59 -15.80
C LEU A 281 10.60 7.16 -16.33
N ASP A 282 10.82 8.46 -16.19
CA ASP A 282 12.08 9.12 -16.54
C ASP A 282 12.72 9.68 -15.27
N HIS A 283 13.66 8.93 -14.70
CA HIS A 283 14.43 9.34 -13.53
C HIS A 283 15.34 10.56 -13.78
N ARG A 284 15.24 11.29 -14.89
CA ARG A 284 15.84 12.64 -15.03
C ARG A 284 14.87 13.74 -14.60
N TRP A 285 13.58 13.44 -14.48
CA TRP A 285 12.56 14.41 -14.11
C TRP A 285 12.64 14.68 -12.62
N GLY A 286 13.14 15.84 -12.21
CA GLY A 286 13.33 16.20 -10.80
C GLY A 286 12.05 16.47 -10.01
N GLY A 287 10.86 16.22 -10.56
CA GLY A 287 9.56 16.51 -9.95
C GLY A 287 9.40 15.89 -8.55
N PRO A 288 9.60 14.58 -8.37
CA PRO A 288 9.46 13.94 -7.06
C PRO A 288 10.41 14.50 -6.00
N ILE A 289 11.68 14.76 -6.38
CA ILE A 289 12.68 15.37 -5.49
C ILE A 289 12.29 16.81 -5.13
N ALA A 290 11.85 17.61 -6.11
CA ALA A 290 11.41 18.98 -5.87
C ALA A 290 10.16 19.04 -4.98
N TRP A 291 9.22 18.10 -5.17
CA TRP A 291 8.06 17.97 -4.29
C TRP A 291 8.49 17.64 -2.86
N TRP A 292 9.37 16.67 -2.67
CA TRP A 292 9.85 16.28 -1.33
C TRP A 292 10.65 17.40 -0.65
N GLN A 293 11.43 18.17 -1.41
CA GLN A 293 12.10 19.40 -0.93
C GLN A 293 11.10 20.44 -0.42
N ALA A 294 10.03 20.69 -1.18
CA ALA A 294 8.98 21.62 -0.78
C ALA A 294 8.12 21.08 0.38
N TRP A 295 7.97 19.76 0.46
CA TRP A 295 7.20 19.07 1.50
C TRP A 295 7.93 19.08 2.84
N GLY A 296 9.18 18.64 2.92
CA GLY A 296 9.90 18.60 4.18
C GLY A 296 10.90 17.45 4.27
N MET A 297 12.06 17.65 3.65
CA MET A 297 13.15 16.66 3.60
C MET A 297 13.70 16.21 4.96
N THR A 298 13.52 17.02 6.01
CA THR A 298 14.04 16.71 7.37
C THR A 298 12.98 16.11 8.29
N SER A 299 11.70 16.19 7.92
CA SER A 299 10.57 15.67 8.72
C SER A 299 9.91 14.45 8.08
N THR A 300 10.09 14.26 6.78
CA THR A 300 9.51 13.15 6.02
C THR A 300 10.61 12.30 5.41
N THR A 301 10.67 11.04 5.81
CA THR A 301 11.59 10.02 5.30
C THR A 301 11.10 9.52 3.94
N PRO A 302 11.98 9.43 2.92
CA PRO A 302 11.60 8.94 1.62
C PRO A 302 11.53 7.41 1.65
N ILE A 303 10.49 6.88 1.02
CA ILE A 303 10.40 5.47 0.64
C ILE A 303 10.09 5.36 -0.86
N GLY A 304 10.14 4.15 -1.37
CA GLY A 304 9.61 3.80 -2.67
C GLY A 304 8.86 2.47 -2.67
N GLY A 305 7.94 2.35 -3.61
CA GLY A 305 7.09 1.18 -3.80
C GLY A 305 6.76 0.94 -5.27
N SER A 306 6.48 -0.32 -5.60
CA SER A 306 6.15 -0.71 -6.97
C SER A 306 4.72 -0.36 -7.37
N ASP A 307 3.83 -0.24 -6.38
CA ASP A 307 2.38 -0.13 -6.60
C ASP A 307 1.89 -1.25 -7.52
N TRP A 308 2.36 -2.47 -7.21
CA TRP A 308 2.12 -3.61 -8.07
C TRP A 308 0.67 -4.09 -7.94
N HIS A 309 0.00 -4.28 -9.07
CA HIS A 309 -1.37 -4.76 -9.12
C HIS A 309 -1.51 -6.06 -9.91
N ASN A 310 -0.77 -6.21 -11.01
CA ASN A 310 -0.95 -7.32 -11.93
C ASN A 310 0.28 -7.55 -12.83
N PRO A 311 0.36 -8.67 -13.57
CA PRO A 311 1.49 -8.96 -14.46
C PRO A 311 1.73 -7.96 -15.60
N THR A 312 0.80 -7.03 -15.86
CA THR A 312 0.97 -5.95 -16.84
C THR A 312 1.44 -4.64 -16.21
N SER A 313 1.60 -4.58 -14.88
CA SER A 313 2.23 -3.45 -14.19
C SER A 313 3.60 -3.15 -14.79
N ILE A 314 3.94 -1.86 -14.85
CA ILE A 314 5.14 -1.35 -15.54
C ILE A 314 6.42 -1.91 -14.92
N THR A 315 6.43 -2.06 -13.61
CA THR A 315 7.57 -2.58 -12.85
C THR A 315 7.12 -3.75 -11.95
N PRO A 316 7.99 -4.75 -11.73
CA PRO A 316 7.71 -5.81 -10.76
C PRO A 316 7.94 -5.31 -9.32
N PRO A 317 7.50 -6.07 -8.30
CA PRO A 317 7.83 -5.77 -6.91
C PRO A 317 9.34 -5.58 -6.69
N GLY A 318 9.70 -4.60 -5.88
CA GLY A 318 11.08 -4.19 -5.62
C GLY A 318 11.66 -3.24 -6.66
N THR A 319 10.82 -2.61 -7.50
CA THR A 319 11.26 -1.62 -8.49
C THR A 319 10.38 -0.36 -8.39
N PRO A 320 10.79 0.63 -7.58
CA PRO A 320 12.08 0.76 -6.87
C PRO A 320 12.23 -0.15 -5.63
N THR A 321 13.48 -0.34 -5.19
CA THR A 321 13.78 -1.02 -3.91
C THR A 321 14.06 0.02 -2.84
N THR A 322 13.36 -0.09 -1.71
CA THR A 322 13.69 0.64 -0.49
C THR A 322 14.54 -0.26 0.42
N TRP A 323 15.72 0.22 0.79
CA TRP A 323 16.63 -0.40 1.73
C TRP A 323 16.46 0.24 3.10
N ILE A 324 16.43 -0.58 4.15
CA ILE A 324 16.20 -0.13 5.53
C ILE A 324 17.30 -0.68 6.41
N ALA A 325 17.97 0.20 7.16
CA ALA A 325 18.92 -0.25 8.18
C ALA A 325 18.15 -0.64 9.44
N VAL A 326 18.15 -1.94 9.73
CA VAL A 326 17.48 -2.56 10.87
C VAL A 326 18.50 -3.13 11.85
N ASP A 327 18.07 -3.44 13.08
CA ASP A 327 18.91 -4.15 14.03
C ASP A 327 19.45 -5.46 13.42
N ALA A 328 20.76 -5.70 13.54
CA ALA A 328 21.41 -6.86 12.97
C ALA A 328 20.86 -8.19 13.52
N SER A 329 20.31 -8.18 14.73
CA SER A 329 19.70 -9.34 15.37
C SER A 329 18.32 -9.71 14.85
N ALA A 330 17.61 -8.79 14.18
CA ALA A 330 16.26 -9.06 13.65
C ALA A 330 16.34 -10.06 12.49
N GLU A 331 16.00 -11.32 12.73
CA GLU A 331 16.14 -12.41 11.77
C GLU A 331 14.80 -13.02 11.38
N GLY A 332 14.69 -13.35 10.09
CA GLY A 332 13.54 -14.07 9.58
C GLY A 332 12.26 -13.23 9.44
N PRO A 333 11.21 -13.86 8.90
CA PRO A 333 10.02 -13.16 8.42
C PRO A 333 9.13 -12.58 9.53
N ASP A 334 9.23 -13.09 10.77
CA ASP A 334 8.37 -12.66 11.89
C ASP A 334 8.92 -11.41 12.59
N GLU A 335 10.25 -11.25 12.66
CA GLU A 335 10.91 -10.13 13.35
C GLU A 335 11.14 -8.93 12.43
N LEU A 336 11.36 -9.19 11.13
CA LEU A 336 11.68 -8.15 10.15
C LEU A 336 10.62 -7.06 10.00
N PRO A 337 9.30 -7.34 9.98
CA PRO A 337 8.28 -6.31 9.83
C PRO A 337 8.40 -5.20 10.88
N LEU A 338 8.51 -5.55 12.17
CA LEU A 338 8.63 -4.57 13.25
C LEU A 338 9.96 -3.81 13.16
N ALA A 339 11.07 -4.52 12.96
CA ALA A 339 12.39 -3.89 12.86
C ALA A 339 12.48 -2.93 11.66
N VAL A 340 11.79 -3.22 10.56
CA VAL A 340 11.68 -2.35 9.39
C VAL A 340 10.86 -1.11 9.71
N LEU A 341 9.70 -1.22 10.37
CA LEU A 341 8.91 -0.06 10.79
C LEU A 341 9.71 0.85 11.73
N GLU A 342 10.50 0.29 12.64
CA GLU A 342 11.42 1.07 13.48
C GLU A 342 12.51 1.78 12.66
N GLY A 343 13.08 1.09 11.66
CA GLY A 343 14.06 1.66 10.75
C GLY A 343 13.50 2.81 9.90
N LEU A 344 12.26 2.65 9.41
CA LEU A 344 11.53 3.70 8.70
C LEU A 344 11.25 4.90 9.59
N SER A 345 10.75 4.67 10.81
CA SER A 345 10.48 5.75 11.78
C SER A 345 11.76 6.50 12.17
N ALA A 346 12.91 5.84 12.15
CA ALA A 346 14.20 6.44 12.44
C ALA A 346 14.85 7.13 11.21
N GLY A 347 14.20 7.12 10.05
CA GLY A 347 14.73 7.71 8.82
C GLY A 347 15.95 6.98 8.27
N ARG A 348 16.13 5.69 8.58
CA ARG A 348 17.30 4.91 8.15
C ARG A 348 17.05 4.24 6.80
N THR A 349 16.75 5.04 5.78
CA THR A 349 16.39 4.54 4.45
C THR A 349 17.44 4.87 3.39
N ALA A 350 17.52 3.99 2.40
CA ALA A 350 18.07 4.29 1.10
C ALA A 350 17.14 3.74 0.03
N ILE A 351 17.12 4.32 -1.16
CA ILE A 351 16.29 3.88 -2.28
C ILE A 351 17.20 3.68 -3.48
N SER A 352 17.01 2.60 -4.23
CA SER A 352 17.62 2.39 -5.54
C SER A 352 16.57 2.00 -6.58
N ALA A 353 16.87 2.23 -7.86
CA ALA A 353 15.94 1.93 -8.95
C ALA A 353 15.48 0.46 -9.00
N CYS A 354 16.30 -0.49 -8.54
CA CYS A 354 15.93 -1.89 -8.33
C CYS A 354 16.93 -2.59 -7.38
N TYR A 355 16.73 -3.89 -7.13
CA TYR A 355 17.51 -4.65 -6.14
C TYR A 355 19.01 -4.68 -6.43
N THR A 356 19.45 -4.69 -7.69
CA THR A 356 20.87 -4.75 -8.08
C THR A 356 21.42 -3.41 -8.53
N ALA A 357 20.62 -2.34 -8.49
CA ALA A 357 21.03 -1.02 -8.94
C ALA A 357 22.15 -0.41 -8.06
N PRO A 358 22.88 0.59 -8.59
CA PRO A 358 23.79 1.40 -7.80
C PRO A 358 23.09 2.00 -6.59
N ILE A 359 23.79 2.06 -5.45
CA ILE A 359 23.17 2.43 -4.17
C ILE A 359 24.09 3.34 -3.36
N LEU A 360 23.47 4.32 -2.70
CA LEU A 360 24.06 5.16 -1.68
C LEU A 360 23.57 4.67 -0.31
N LEU A 361 24.49 4.40 0.61
CA LEU A 361 24.18 3.87 1.94
C LEU A 361 24.83 4.72 3.02
N ARG A 362 24.12 4.94 4.13
CA ARG A 362 24.68 5.57 5.32
C ARG A 362 25.27 4.54 6.28
N THR A 363 26.51 4.76 6.71
CA THR A 363 27.22 3.93 7.69
C THR A 363 27.83 4.86 8.74
N GLY A 364 27.07 5.12 9.80
CA GLY A 364 27.45 6.07 10.85
C GLY A 364 27.64 7.49 10.30
N ASN A 365 28.89 7.96 10.32
CA ASN A 365 29.28 9.30 9.88
C ASN A 365 29.81 9.34 8.44
N GLU A 366 29.61 8.26 7.69
CA GLU A 366 30.06 8.14 6.31
C GLU A 366 28.91 7.68 5.40
N PHE A 367 28.96 8.11 4.15
CA PHE A 367 28.22 7.49 3.07
C PHE A 367 29.13 6.56 2.28
N VAL A 368 28.62 5.39 1.94
CA VAL A 368 29.25 4.46 1.01
C VAL A 368 28.43 4.41 -0.26
N VAL A 369 29.10 4.67 -1.39
CA VAL A 369 28.52 4.55 -2.73
C VAL A 369 29.02 3.25 -3.35
N LEU A 370 28.08 2.42 -3.83
CA LEU A 370 28.36 1.13 -4.47
C LEU A 370 27.84 1.10 -5.91
N ASP A 371 28.62 0.48 -6.79
CA ASP A 371 28.36 0.22 -8.20
C ASP A 371 28.05 1.48 -9.05
N ALA A 372 28.51 2.66 -8.61
CA ALA A 372 28.17 3.95 -9.22
C ALA A 372 29.38 4.83 -9.63
N PRO A 373 30.37 4.32 -10.39
CA PRO A 373 31.48 5.16 -10.84
C PRO A 373 31.00 6.28 -11.77
N ASN A 374 31.69 7.42 -11.77
CA ASN A 374 31.39 8.59 -12.62
C ASN A 374 30.00 9.21 -12.39
N THR A 375 29.57 9.21 -11.13
CA THR A 375 28.33 9.84 -10.67
C THR A 375 28.64 11.06 -9.81
N VAL A 376 27.60 11.80 -9.42
CA VAL A 376 27.69 12.96 -8.55
C VAL A 376 26.78 12.73 -7.35
N LEU A 377 27.37 12.83 -6.16
CA LEU A 377 26.62 12.90 -4.91
C LEU A 377 26.23 14.35 -4.65
N ILE A 378 24.95 14.60 -4.44
CA ILE A 378 24.37 15.89 -4.10
C ILE A 378 23.97 15.85 -2.63
N SER A 379 24.48 16.80 -1.86
CA SER A 379 24.19 16.95 -0.43
C SER A 379 22.96 17.85 -0.23
N PRO A 380 22.34 17.86 0.97
CA PRO A 380 21.15 18.67 1.26
C PRO A 380 21.31 20.17 0.98
N ASP A 381 22.51 20.70 1.18
CA ASP A 381 22.87 22.10 0.93
C ASP A 381 23.16 22.41 -0.56
N GLY A 382 23.04 21.41 -1.43
CA GLY A 382 23.34 21.50 -2.86
C GLY A 382 24.80 21.25 -3.22
N THR A 383 25.68 20.98 -2.24
CA THR A 383 27.09 20.65 -2.49
C THR A 383 27.21 19.38 -3.33
N ARG A 384 28.01 19.46 -4.40
CA ARG A 384 28.23 18.36 -5.35
C ARG A 384 29.60 17.76 -5.19
N ARG A 385 29.66 16.44 -4.97
CA ARG A 385 30.90 15.67 -4.86
C ARG A 385 30.95 14.59 -5.95
N PRO A 386 32.01 14.54 -6.78
CA PRO A 386 32.15 13.47 -7.77
C PRO A 386 32.48 12.13 -7.10
N ILE A 387 31.85 11.07 -7.59
CA ILE A 387 32.16 9.68 -7.27
C ILE A 387 32.93 9.08 -8.44
N ARG A 388 34.14 8.59 -8.18
CA ARG A 388 35.10 8.18 -9.22
C ARG A 388 35.22 6.66 -9.36
N THR A 389 35.02 5.92 -8.28
CA THR A 389 35.18 4.47 -8.21
C THR A 389 33.84 3.77 -8.03
N SER A 390 33.78 2.46 -8.32
CA SER A 390 32.59 1.64 -8.07
C SER A 390 32.32 1.42 -6.58
N HIS A 391 33.30 1.63 -5.72
CA HIS A 391 33.14 1.66 -4.27
C HIS A 391 33.87 2.90 -3.76
N GLN A 392 33.14 3.85 -3.17
CA GLN A 392 33.72 5.06 -2.61
C GLN A 392 33.05 5.44 -1.29
N THR A 393 33.87 5.73 -0.27
CA THR A 393 33.40 6.28 1.00
C THR A 393 33.60 7.79 1.01
N VAL A 394 32.61 8.53 1.52
CA VAL A 394 32.65 9.98 1.68
C VAL A 394 32.07 10.39 3.04
N PRO A 395 32.50 11.51 3.64
CA PRO A 395 31.91 11.98 4.89
C PRO A 395 30.40 12.24 4.73
N ALA A 396 29.61 11.81 5.71
CA ALA A 396 28.18 12.13 5.78
C ALA A 396 27.96 13.46 6.50
N ILE A 397 27.11 14.31 5.94
CA ILE A 397 26.53 15.46 6.65
C ILE A 397 25.05 15.17 6.95
N PRO A 398 24.44 15.83 7.96
CA PRO A 398 23.03 15.60 8.28
C PRO A 398 22.10 15.91 7.11
N GLY A 399 21.10 15.05 6.88
CA GLY A 399 20.05 15.23 5.89
C GLY A 399 20.20 14.35 4.64
N PRO A 400 19.20 14.40 3.74
CA PRO A 400 19.13 13.50 2.60
C PRO A 400 20.16 13.79 1.51
N HIS A 401 20.79 12.74 1.03
CA HIS A 401 21.75 12.78 -0.06
C HIS A 401 21.19 12.06 -1.27
N ILE A 402 21.56 12.56 -2.45
CA ILE A 402 21.03 12.08 -3.72
C ILE A 402 22.17 11.78 -4.66
N LEU A 403 22.18 10.57 -5.22
CA LEU A 403 23.16 10.13 -6.20
C LEU A 403 22.59 10.29 -7.61
N VAL A 404 23.30 10.99 -8.48
CA VAL A 404 22.88 11.22 -9.87
C VAL A 404 23.98 10.91 -10.88
N THR A 405 23.60 10.57 -12.11
CA THR A 405 24.53 10.47 -13.24
C THR A 405 24.97 11.86 -13.74
N HIS A 406 25.98 11.89 -14.61
CA HIS A 406 26.38 13.12 -15.32
C HIS A 406 25.28 13.71 -16.24
N THR A 407 24.27 12.91 -16.62
CA THR A 407 23.11 13.37 -17.40
C THR A 407 21.95 13.83 -16.52
N GLY A 408 22.12 13.85 -15.20
CA GLY A 408 21.09 14.26 -14.24
C GLY A 408 20.05 13.18 -13.93
N GLN A 409 20.32 11.92 -14.26
CA GLN A 409 19.46 10.81 -13.88
C GLN A 409 19.66 10.46 -12.41
N PHE A 410 18.59 10.44 -11.62
CA PHE A 410 18.56 9.99 -10.24
C PHE A 410 18.79 8.47 -10.17
N LEU A 411 19.73 8.05 -9.32
CA LEU A 411 20.11 6.64 -9.13
C LEU A 411 19.76 6.12 -7.74
N SER A 412 19.95 6.96 -6.72
CA SER A 412 19.71 6.58 -5.34
C SER A 412 19.44 7.80 -4.45
N ILE A 413 18.66 7.59 -3.40
CA ILE A 413 18.34 8.55 -2.33
C ILE A 413 18.72 7.90 -1.01
N CYS A 414 19.30 8.61 -0.04
CA CYS A 414 19.60 8.08 1.29
C CYS A 414 19.51 9.15 2.37
N THR A 415 19.01 8.79 3.57
CA THR A 415 18.85 9.67 4.74
C THR A 415 19.71 9.27 5.94
#